data_AF-A0A938IGB6-F1
#
_entry.id   AF-A0A938IGB6-F1
#
_cell.length_a   1.000
_cell.length_b   1.000
_cell.length_c   1.000
_cell.angle_alpha   90.00
_cell.angle_beta   90.00
_cell.angle_gamma   90.00
#
_symmetry.space_group_name_H-M   'P 1'
#
loop_
_entity.id
_entity.type
_entity.pdbx_description
1 polymer ?
#
loop_
_entity_poly.entity_id
_entity_poly.type
_entity_poly.pdbx_seq_one_letter_code
_entity_poly.pdbx_strand_id
1 'polypeptide(L)'
;MAALDEITRATSCAQVADHINPHVLAQHPERDALRGKWRKSKERWTARAGWHLTANCVNKGAEGLDTVVLLDRIDRELAKASPEVQWTMNNTLMAIGVHQAAQRQCSIAIGERIGLYRDWPVSKGCIIPYVPVCVPALVMRLP
;
A
#
# COMPACT_ATOMS: atom_id res chain seq x y z
N MET A 1 -0.89 9.33 20.07
CA MET A 1 -0.68 10.11 18.82
C MET A 1 0.67 10.81 18.65
N ALA A 2 1.10 11.76 19.51
CA ALA A 2 2.25 12.66 19.19
C ALA A 2 3.60 11.95 19.03
N ALA A 3 3.98 11.06 19.95
CA ALA A 3 5.25 10.33 19.88
C ALA A 3 5.36 9.43 18.63
N LEU A 4 4.24 8.86 18.17
CA LEU A 4 4.25 7.98 16.98
C LEU A 4 4.38 8.77 15.68
N ASP A 5 3.79 9.97 15.63
CA ASP A 5 3.98 10.91 14.52
C ASP A 5 5.45 11.36 14.44
N GLU A 6 6.06 11.65 15.59
CA GLU A 6 7.48 12.01 15.68
C GLU A 6 8.40 10.88 15.22
N ILE A 7 8.21 9.65 15.73
CA ILE A 7 9.01 8.47 15.32
C ILE A 7 8.86 8.20 13.82
N THR A 8 7.63 8.29 13.29
CA THR A 8 7.37 8.06 11.87
C THR A 8 8.08 9.11 11.01
N ARG A 9 8.08 10.38 11.42
CA ARG A 9 8.79 11.46 10.72
C ARG A 9 10.31 11.37 10.86
N ALA A 10 10.80 10.87 11.98
CA ALA A 10 12.22 10.65 12.24
C ALA A 10 12.80 9.44 11.48
N THR A 11 11.93 8.63 10.85
CA THR A 11 12.37 7.51 10.01
C THR A 11 13.19 8.02 8.83
N SER A 12 14.40 7.50 8.67
CA SER A 12 15.35 7.99 7.65
C SER A 12 15.48 7.06 6.44
N CYS A 13 15.08 5.80 6.55
CA CYS A 13 15.23 4.80 5.48
C CYS A 13 14.07 3.78 5.44
N ALA A 14 13.95 3.11 4.31
CA ALA A 14 12.85 2.17 4.05
C ALA A 14 12.88 0.97 5.00
N GLN A 15 14.07 0.50 5.38
CA GLN A 15 14.25 -0.65 6.27
C GLN A 15 13.60 -0.41 7.64
N VAL A 16 13.77 0.78 8.21
CA VAL A 16 13.15 1.15 9.48
C VAL A 16 11.63 1.26 9.31
N ALA A 17 11.15 1.89 8.23
CA ALA A 17 9.72 1.96 7.95
C ALA A 17 9.09 0.57 7.81
N ASP A 18 9.76 -0.36 7.12
CA ASP A 18 9.26 -1.73 6.90
C ASP A 18 9.27 -2.57 8.17
N HIS A 19 10.07 -2.19 9.17
CA HIS A 19 10.01 -2.78 10.50
C HIS A 19 8.88 -2.16 11.35
N ILE A 20 8.85 -0.83 11.48
CA ILE A 20 7.92 -0.12 12.38
C ILE A 20 6.46 -0.27 11.92
N ASN A 21 6.21 -0.19 10.61
CA ASN A 21 4.86 -0.20 10.07
C ASN A 21 4.03 -1.44 10.46
N PRO A 22 4.48 -2.68 10.16
CA PRO A 22 3.70 -3.87 10.52
C PRO A 22 3.76 -4.22 12.01
N HIS A 23 4.85 -3.92 12.73
CA HIS A 23 5.03 -4.39 14.11
C HIS A 23 4.51 -3.39 15.15
N VAL A 24 4.59 -2.09 14.89
CA VAL A 24 4.18 -1.04 15.82
C VAL A 24 2.87 -0.41 15.36
N LEU A 25 2.82 0.13 14.13
CA LEU A 25 1.67 0.91 13.68
C LEU A 25 0.41 0.05 13.50
N ALA A 26 0.54 -1.11 12.86
CA ALA A 26 -0.61 -1.98 12.58
C ALA A 26 -1.26 -2.55 13.86
N GLN A 27 -0.51 -2.59 14.97
CA GLN A 27 -0.98 -3.06 16.27
C GLN A 27 -1.46 -1.92 17.17
N HIS A 28 -1.24 -0.67 16.79
CA HIS A 28 -1.61 0.48 17.61
C HIS A 28 -3.14 0.68 17.65
N PRO A 29 -3.75 0.98 18.82
CA PRO A 29 -5.19 1.15 18.94
C PRO A 29 -5.74 2.32 18.09
N GLU A 30 -4.95 3.37 17.90
CA GLU A 30 -5.34 4.56 17.11
C GLU A 30 -5.10 4.41 15.60
N ARG A 31 -4.75 3.22 15.10
CA ARG A 31 -4.31 3.02 13.70
C ARG A 31 -5.31 3.53 12.66
N ASP A 32 -6.61 3.41 12.90
CA ASP A 32 -7.63 3.83 11.94
C ASP A 32 -7.73 5.35 11.82
N ALA A 33 -7.62 6.06 12.95
CA ALA A 33 -7.55 7.52 12.98
C ALA A 33 -6.26 8.01 12.30
N LEU A 34 -5.12 7.37 12.59
CA LEU A 34 -3.84 7.70 11.97
C LEU A 34 -3.82 7.42 10.48
N ARG A 35 -4.38 6.30 10.01
CA ARG A 35 -4.50 5.95 8.58
C ARG A 35 -5.10 7.10 7.78
N GLY A 36 -6.26 7.61 8.21
CA GLY A 36 -6.97 8.68 7.51
C GLY A 36 -6.17 9.98 7.43
N LYS A 37 -5.54 10.37 8.55
CA LYS A 37 -4.70 11.58 8.65
C LYS A 37 -3.43 11.45 7.82
N TRP A 38 -2.69 10.37 8.01
CA TRP A 38 -1.36 10.18 7.44
C TRP A 38 -1.38 9.90 5.95
N ARG A 39 -2.42 9.24 5.42
CA ARG A 39 -2.60 9.04 3.97
C ARG A 39 -2.78 10.36 3.19
N LYS A 40 -3.08 11.47 3.88
CA LYS A 40 -3.19 12.81 3.31
C LYS A 40 -1.94 13.68 3.58
N SER A 41 -0.92 13.13 4.25
CA SER A 41 0.30 13.87 4.57
C SER A 41 1.10 14.17 3.31
N LYS A 42 1.75 15.33 3.29
CA LYS A 42 2.76 15.70 2.29
C LYS A 42 4.16 15.21 2.66
N GLU A 43 4.38 14.85 3.92
CA GLU A 43 5.64 14.29 4.39
C GLU A 43 5.71 12.80 4.00
N ARG A 44 6.79 12.41 3.31
CA ARG A 44 6.90 11.13 2.59
C ARG A 44 6.79 9.90 3.50
N TRP A 45 7.38 9.91 4.69
CA TRP A 45 7.37 8.74 5.59
C TRP A 45 6.03 8.57 6.27
N THR A 46 5.43 9.69 6.67
CA THR A 46 4.06 9.75 7.19
C THR A 46 3.08 9.25 6.13
N ALA A 47 3.20 9.72 4.88
CA ALA A 47 2.39 9.27 3.77
C ALA A 47 2.58 7.77 3.51
N ARG A 48 3.83 7.28 3.48
CA ARG A 48 4.16 5.86 3.35
C ARG A 48 3.44 5.02 4.40
N ALA A 49 3.51 5.44 5.67
CA ALA A 49 2.86 4.77 6.79
C ALA A 49 1.33 4.77 6.67
N GLY A 50 0.73 5.90 6.27
CA GLY A 50 -0.72 6.00 6.03
C GLY A 50 -1.22 5.04 4.94
N TRP A 51 -0.46 4.91 3.85
CA TRP A 51 -0.75 3.94 2.80
C TRP A 51 -0.50 2.49 3.24
N HIS A 52 0.53 2.22 4.05
CA HIS A 52 0.74 0.90 4.65
C HIS A 52 -0.46 0.46 5.49
N LEU A 53 -0.96 1.33 6.38
CA LEU A 53 -2.14 1.06 7.19
C LEU A 53 -3.40 0.85 6.33
N THR A 54 -3.46 1.49 5.16
CA THR A 54 -4.54 1.27 4.20
C THR A 54 -4.48 -0.12 3.58
N ALA A 55 -3.31 -0.55 3.10
CA ALA A 55 -3.12 -1.92 2.61
C ALA A 55 -3.42 -2.97 3.70
N ASN A 56 -2.97 -2.73 4.95
CA ASN A 56 -3.24 -3.62 6.07
C ASN A 56 -4.75 -3.79 6.36
N CYS A 57 -5.50 -2.69 6.28
CA CYS A 57 -6.96 -2.69 6.44
C CYS A 57 -7.64 -3.56 5.36
N VAL A 58 -7.22 -3.41 4.10
CA VAL A 58 -7.75 -4.19 2.97
C VAL A 58 -7.43 -5.68 3.15
N ASN A 59 -6.18 -6.01 3.50
CA ASN A 59 -5.76 -7.41 3.71
C ASN A 59 -6.51 -8.10 4.85
N LYS A 60 -6.93 -7.35 5.88
CA LYS A 60 -7.71 -7.87 7.00
C LYS A 60 -9.21 -7.95 6.72
N GLY A 61 -9.66 -7.55 5.53
CA GLY A 61 -11.09 -7.51 5.19
C GLY A 61 -11.91 -6.54 6.04
N ALA A 62 -11.27 -5.53 6.64
CA ALA A 62 -11.97 -4.58 7.49
C ALA A 62 -12.86 -3.65 6.64
N GLU A 63 -14.10 -3.48 7.08
CA GLU A 63 -15.09 -2.61 6.43
C GLU A 63 -14.74 -1.11 6.60
N GLY A 64 -15.36 -0.25 5.79
CA GLY A 64 -15.24 1.21 5.92
C GLY A 64 -14.18 1.88 5.03
N LEU A 65 -13.62 1.15 4.06
CA LEU A 65 -12.84 1.76 2.97
C LEU A 65 -13.64 1.77 1.67
N ASP A 66 -13.88 2.96 1.13
CA ASP A 66 -14.35 3.12 -0.24
C ASP A 66 -13.18 2.85 -1.20
N THR A 67 -13.16 1.65 -1.77
CA THR A 67 -12.07 1.20 -2.63
C THR A 67 -12.16 1.74 -4.04
N VAL A 68 -13.34 2.15 -4.49
CA VAL A 68 -13.51 2.84 -5.78
C VAL A 68 -12.81 4.20 -5.71
N VAL A 69 -13.06 4.98 -4.66
CA VAL A 69 -12.40 6.27 -4.44
C VAL A 69 -10.90 6.10 -4.25
N LEU A 70 -10.45 5.03 -3.59
CA LEU A 70 -9.03 4.76 -3.42
C LEU A 70 -8.33 4.42 -4.75
N LEU A 71 -8.95 3.60 -5.59
CA LEU A 71 -8.39 3.25 -6.90
C LEU A 71 -8.25 4.47 -7.80
N ASP A 72 -9.28 5.32 -7.85
CA ASP A 72 -9.25 6.59 -8.59
C ASP A 72 -8.14 7.53 -8.08
N ARG A 73 -7.92 7.59 -6.76
CA ARG A 73 -6.80 8.36 -6.21
C ARG A 73 -5.44 7.76 -6.57
N ILE A 74 -5.29 6.44 -6.43
CA ILE A 74 -4.05 5.73 -6.76
C ILE A 74 -3.71 5.96 -8.23
N ASP A 75 -4.68 5.85 -9.12
CA ASP A 75 -4.50 6.04 -10.55
C ASP A 75 -3.92 7.42 -10.91
N ARG A 76 -4.39 8.48 -10.24
CA ARG A 76 -3.94 9.85 -10.48
C ARG A 76 -2.60 10.19 -9.85
N GLU A 77 -2.31 9.61 -8.68
CA GLU A 77 -1.19 10.04 -7.82
C GLU A 77 0.02 9.10 -7.86
N LEU A 78 -0.17 7.78 -8.03
CA LEU A 78 0.88 6.78 -7.81
C LEU A 78 2.13 7.03 -8.65
N ALA A 79 1.99 7.29 -9.95
CA ALA A 79 3.13 7.53 -10.84
C ALA A 79 3.99 8.74 -10.43
N LYS A 80 3.41 9.72 -9.71
CA LYS A 80 4.05 11.00 -9.34
C LYS A 80 4.48 11.05 -7.88
N ALA A 81 4.07 10.08 -7.07
CA ALA A 81 4.43 10.00 -5.66
C ALA A 81 5.95 9.78 -5.47
N SER A 82 6.49 10.12 -4.30
CA SER A 82 7.88 9.78 -3.99
C SER A 82 8.08 8.26 -3.96
N PRO A 83 9.28 7.73 -4.24
CA PRO A 83 9.53 6.28 -4.28
C PRO A 83 9.10 5.54 -3.00
N GLU A 84 9.24 6.19 -1.84
CA GLU A 84 8.84 5.64 -0.54
C GLU A 84 7.32 5.48 -0.45
N VAL A 85 6.56 6.41 -1.02
CA VAL A 85 5.09 6.38 -1.01
C VAL A 85 4.56 5.48 -2.12
N GLN A 86 5.21 5.47 -3.28
CA GLN A 86 4.91 4.58 -4.40
C GLN A 86 4.83 3.12 -3.98
N TRP A 87 5.79 2.68 -3.16
CA TRP A 87 5.83 1.31 -2.64
C TRP A 87 4.53 0.92 -1.90
N THR A 88 4.07 1.73 -0.96
CA THR A 88 2.90 1.38 -0.15
C THR A 88 1.58 1.70 -0.85
N MET A 89 1.56 2.64 -1.79
CA MET A 89 0.43 2.84 -2.71
C MET A 89 0.26 1.63 -3.65
N ASN A 90 1.36 1.11 -4.23
CA ASN A 90 1.34 -0.09 -5.06
C ASN A 90 0.89 -1.33 -4.26
N ASN A 91 1.34 -1.46 -3.00
CA ASN A 91 0.86 -2.52 -2.11
C ASN A 91 -0.64 -2.40 -1.82
N THR A 92 -1.17 -1.18 -1.69
CA THR A 92 -2.60 -0.96 -1.52
C THR A 92 -3.39 -1.33 -2.77
N LEU A 93 -2.91 -0.93 -3.95
CA LEU A 93 -3.48 -1.29 -5.25
C LEU A 93 -3.58 -2.81 -5.39
N MET A 94 -2.47 -3.50 -5.11
CA MET A 94 -2.38 -4.96 -5.11
C MET A 94 -3.34 -5.61 -4.11
N ALA A 95 -3.36 -5.14 -2.86
CA ALA A 95 -4.26 -5.66 -1.81
C ALA A 95 -5.74 -5.58 -2.23
N ILE A 96 -6.15 -4.45 -2.83
CA ILE A 96 -7.51 -4.29 -3.37
C ILE A 96 -7.77 -5.33 -4.47
N GLY A 97 -6.83 -5.47 -5.41
CA GLY A 97 -6.97 -6.43 -6.50
C GLY A 97 -7.03 -7.89 -6.04
N VAL A 98 -6.29 -8.25 -4.98
CA VAL A 98 -6.28 -9.60 -4.42
C VAL A 98 -7.58 -9.90 -3.68
N HIS A 99 -8.00 -9.02 -2.76
CA HIS A 99 -9.09 -9.32 -1.82
C HIS A 99 -10.48 -8.90 -2.31
N GLN A 100 -10.59 -8.01 -3.29
CA GLN A 100 -11.90 -7.51 -3.75
C GLN A 100 -12.15 -7.88 -5.21
N ALA A 101 -12.87 -8.99 -5.42
CA ALA A 101 -13.14 -9.53 -6.75
C ALA A 101 -13.79 -8.50 -7.69
N ALA A 102 -14.72 -7.69 -7.19
CA ALA A 102 -15.38 -6.63 -7.95
C ALA A 102 -14.43 -5.54 -8.47
N GLN A 103 -13.30 -5.31 -7.80
CA GLN A 103 -12.32 -4.27 -8.13
C GLN A 103 -11.05 -4.82 -8.78
N ARG A 104 -10.95 -6.13 -8.97
CA ARG A 104 -9.72 -6.81 -9.42
C ARG A 104 -9.25 -6.35 -10.79
N GLN A 105 -10.15 -6.36 -11.77
CA GLN A 105 -9.82 -5.94 -13.13
C GLN A 105 -9.39 -4.47 -13.19
N CYS A 106 -10.08 -3.61 -12.42
CA CYS A 106 -9.71 -2.19 -12.32
C CYS A 106 -8.31 -2.01 -11.74
N SER A 107 -7.99 -2.73 -10.65
CA SER A 107 -6.66 -2.69 -10.04
C SER A 107 -5.54 -3.14 -10.99
N ILE A 108 -5.78 -4.23 -11.74
CA ILE A 108 -4.84 -4.73 -12.77
C ILE A 108 -4.65 -3.68 -13.87
N ALA A 109 -5.73 -3.11 -14.42
CA ALA A 109 -5.64 -2.12 -15.49
C ALA A 109 -4.88 -0.84 -15.08
N ILE A 110 -5.06 -0.38 -13.83
CA ILE A 110 -4.27 0.71 -13.27
C ILE A 110 -2.79 0.32 -13.20
N GLY A 111 -2.49 -0.88 -12.71
CA GLY A 111 -1.12 -1.40 -12.66
C GLY A 111 -0.44 -1.48 -14.02
N GLU A 112 -1.17 -1.91 -15.06
CA GLU A 112 -0.66 -1.98 -16.44
C GLU A 112 -0.33 -0.59 -17.00
N ARG A 113 -1.26 0.35 -16.84
CA ARG A 113 -1.12 1.73 -17.32
C ARG A 113 0.03 2.46 -16.65
N ILE A 114 0.21 2.26 -15.35
CA ILE A 114 1.29 2.91 -14.59
C ILE A 114 2.63 2.22 -14.86
N GLY A 115 2.65 0.89 -15.01
CA GLY A 115 3.86 0.14 -15.34
C GLY A 115 4.91 0.06 -14.23
N LEU A 116 4.56 0.48 -13.00
CA LEU A 116 5.49 0.53 -11.88
C LEU A 116 6.00 -0.88 -11.54
N TYR A 117 7.31 -1.01 -11.37
CA TYR A 117 7.99 -2.27 -11.02
C TYR A 117 7.90 -3.41 -12.06
N ARG A 118 7.53 -3.10 -13.32
CA ARG A 118 7.51 -4.09 -14.42
C ARG A 118 8.84 -4.85 -14.55
N ASP A 119 9.95 -4.12 -14.48
CA ASP A 119 11.30 -4.66 -14.67
C ASP A 119 12.02 -4.90 -13.34
N TRP A 120 11.28 -5.12 -12.25
CA TRP A 120 11.87 -5.32 -10.92
C TRP A 120 12.76 -6.57 -10.89
N PRO A 121 14.02 -6.46 -10.43
CA PRO A 121 14.91 -7.59 -10.37
C PRO A 121 14.42 -8.60 -9.33
N VAL A 122 14.18 -9.85 -9.75
CA VAL A 122 13.79 -10.94 -8.85
C VAL A 122 14.63 -12.18 -9.07
N SER A 123 14.95 -12.84 -7.95
CA SER A 123 15.45 -14.21 -7.96
C SER A 123 14.37 -15.18 -8.45
N LYS A 124 14.78 -16.31 -9.00
CA LYS A 124 13.86 -17.38 -9.43
C LYS A 124 12.91 -17.77 -8.29
N GLY A 125 11.61 -17.81 -8.58
CA GLY A 125 10.56 -18.23 -7.64
C GLY A 125 9.88 -17.09 -6.85
N CYS A 126 10.43 -15.87 -6.87
CA CYS A 126 9.76 -14.70 -6.27
C CYS A 126 8.72 -14.10 -7.22
N ILE A 127 7.60 -13.62 -6.66
CA ILE A 127 6.61 -12.84 -7.43
C ILE A 127 7.08 -11.39 -7.47
N ILE A 128 7.17 -10.82 -8.67
CA ILE A 128 7.50 -9.41 -8.86
C ILE A 128 6.43 -8.50 -8.25
N PRO A 129 6.78 -7.33 -7.69
CA PRO A 129 5.81 -6.35 -7.17
C PRO A 129 5.06 -5.58 -8.28
N TYR A 130 5.03 -6.09 -9.51
CA TYR A 130 4.23 -5.57 -10.62
C TYR A 130 2.79 -6.08 -10.50
N VAL A 131 1.85 -5.16 -10.21
CA VAL A 131 0.44 -5.47 -9.90
C VAL A 131 -0.21 -6.46 -10.89
N PRO A 132 -0.09 -6.29 -12.21
CA PRO A 132 -0.73 -7.18 -13.18
C PRO A 132 -0.26 -8.63 -13.14
N VAL A 133 0.98 -8.86 -12.69
CA VAL A 133 1.52 -10.22 -12.49
C VAL A 133 1.25 -10.71 -11.08
N CYS A 134 1.40 -9.85 -10.08
CA CYS A 134 1.31 -10.23 -8.69
C CYS A 134 -0.12 -10.57 -8.26
N VAL A 135 -1.11 -9.77 -8.67
CA VAL A 135 -2.51 -9.96 -8.24
C VAL A 135 -3.05 -11.34 -8.66
N PRO A 136 -2.99 -11.78 -9.93
CA PRO A 136 -3.45 -13.11 -10.30
C PRO A 136 -2.68 -14.22 -9.57
N ALA A 137 -1.36 -14.05 -9.43
CA ALA A 137 -0.50 -15.02 -8.76
C ALA A 137 -0.84 -15.19 -7.27
N LEU A 138 -1.20 -14.11 -6.58
CA LEU A 138 -1.60 -14.14 -5.17
C LEU A 138 -3.03 -14.67 -4.99
N VAL A 139 -3.95 -14.35 -5.89
CA VAL A 139 -5.33 -14.88 -5.85
C VAL A 139 -5.33 -16.41 -5.93
N MET A 140 -4.47 -17.01 -6.77
CA MET A 140 -4.33 -18.48 -6.86
C MET A 140 -3.78 -19.13 -5.58
N ARG A 141 -3.20 -18.35 -4.66
CA ARG A 141 -2.63 -18.85 -3.39
C ARG A 141 -3.54 -18.61 -2.20
N LEU A 142 -4.66 -17.91 -2.38
CA LEU A 142 -5.66 -17.77 -1.33
C LEU A 142 -6.38 -19.11 -1.15
N PRO A 143 -6.68 -19.51 0.11
CA PRO A 143 -7.41 -20.74 0.41
C PRO A 143 -8.87 -20.71 -0.08
#